data_AF-A0A974ABB9-F1
#
_entry.id   AF-A0A974ABB9-F1
#
_cell.length_a   1.000
_cell.length_b   1.000
_cell.length_c   1.000
_cell.angle_alpha   90.00
_cell.angle_beta   90.00
_cell.angle_gamma   90.00
#
_symmetry.space_group_name_H-M   'P 1'
#
loop_
_entity.id
_entity.type
_entity.pdbx_description
1 polymer ?
#
loop_
_entity_poly.entity_id
_entity_poly.type
_entity_poly.pdbx_seq_one_letter_code
_entity_poly.pdbx_strand_id
1 'polypeptide(L)'
;MVRKYQDAPGQAPALRFDARTVLSGHAASLAREFDRERRGRFGILFGGQSPWAALQAWEDWAFHLMLSGGKQLELCETAWEAALSLGRTVLEPDVPRSDFAPKSGDRRFRDPRWQTPPFSVLAQAQLAAEALWHAATRDIPGIGRHHAKRVDFLGSFLLNALAPVNFALTNPVVLDAAWRTAGANFVAGASLLVDDIGRRIQGEQLKGLEKFKIGENIALTKGKVVFRNELMELIQYAPTTPEVREEPLLIVPAWIMKYYVLDLSPANSLVRYLVDQGFTVFMISWRNPGAELRDTSFDDYRSKGVMAAIGTIGEIVPGKNLHAVGYCLGGTILAIAAAAMDRDHDDRLASLSLLAAQTDFEEAGELMLFIDESQVALLEDMMHVQGYLDTRQMAGAFSVLRANEMIFSQFVERYILGEPRTATDLDAWLADATRMPARMHGEYLRELFLDNSFAHGNYLVDGRALALKDIKTPIFALGAERDHIAPWRSVYKVELYSSADTEFILTGGGHNSSVVSPPGKAGAYYRISTCDASDKYVDPDTWLASASQKQGSWWPEWIRWLDAHSSFVRITPSSLSKAADGFPSYGRAPGSYVFQT
;
A
#
# COMPACT_ATOMS: atom_id res chain seq x y z
N MET A 1 -21.42 28.76 -64.58
CA MET A 1 -22.48 29.77 -64.36
C MET A 1 -22.17 30.53 -63.09
N VAL A 2 -22.14 31.84 -63.22
CA VAL A 2 -21.82 32.86 -62.21
C VAL A 2 -22.94 32.98 -61.17
N ARG A 3 -22.60 33.17 -59.89
CA ARG A 3 -23.33 34.00 -58.89
C ARG A 3 -22.45 34.17 -57.64
N LYS A 4 -21.69 35.26 -57.55
CA LYS A 4 -22.02 36.60 -57.02
C LYS A 4 -22.03 36.65 -55.48
N TYR A 5 -20.91 37.15 -54.96
CA TYR A 5 -20.78 37.93 -53.73
C TYR A 5 -21.82 39.06 -53.68
N GLN A 6 -22.40 39.27 -52.49
CA GLN A 6 -22.95 40.56 -52.07
C GLN A 6 -22.46 40.84 -50.65
N ASP A 7 -21.63 41.88 -50.56
CA ASP A 7 -21.19 42.52 -49.32
C ASP A 7 -22.37 43.21 -48.61
N ALA A 8 -22.43 43.07 -47.30
CA ALA A 8 -23.16 43.97 -46.40
C ALA A 8 -22.16 44.51 -45.35
N PRO A 9 -22.17 45.82 -45.03
CA PRO A 9 -21.09 46.42 -44.24
C PRO A 9 -21.34 46.36 -42.73
N GLY A 10 -20.28 46.04 -41.99
CA GLY A 10 -19.91 46.70 -40.73
C GLY A 10 -20.84 46.54 -39.52
N GLN A 11 -20.56 45.55 -38.67
CA GLN A 11 -20.67 45.72 -37.22
C GLN A 11 -19.42 45.13 -36.56
N ALA A 12 -18.58 46.01 -35.99
CA ALA A 12 -17.53 45.60 -35.08
C ALA A 12 -18.18 44.91 -33.86
N PRO A 13 -17.70 43.74 -33.41
CA PRO A 13 -18.20 43.16 -32.17
C PRO A 13 -17.77 44.09 -31.03
N ALA A 14 -18.74 44.80 -30.45
CA ALA A 14 -18.54 45.48 -29.19
C ALA A 14 -18.19 44.41 -28.16
N LEU A 15 -16.91 44.31 -27.80
CA LEU A 15 -16.44 43.65 -26.58
C LEU A 15 -17.06 44.41 -25.40
N ARG A 16 -18.33 44.11 -25.10
CA ARG A 16 -18.91 44.40 -23.79
C ARG A 16 -18.22 43.45 -22.83
N PHE A 17 -17.13 43.91 -22.21
CA PHE A 17 -16.65 43.35 -20.95
C PHE A 17 -17.79 43.48 -19.95
N ASP A 18 -18.57 42.42 -19.80
CA ASP A 18 -19.63 42.37 -18.82
C ASP A 18 -18.99 42.17 -17.44
N ALA A 19 -18.68 43.30 -16.80
CA ALA A 19 -18.14 43.33 -15.45
C ALA A 19 -19.04 42.55 -14.47
N ARG A 20 -20.34 42.39 -14.73
CA ARG A 20 -21.21 41.56 -13.89
C ARG A 20 -20.89 40.07 -14.00
N THR A 21 -20.54 39.55 -15.18
CA THR A 21 -20.16 38.13 -15.36
C THR A 21 -18.83 37.83 -14.69
N VAL A 22 -17.88 38.76 -14.76
CA VAL A 22 -16.56 38.64 -14.10
C VAL A 22 -16.70 38.77 -12.58
N LEU A 23 -17.47 39.73 -12.09
CA LEU A 23 -17.74 39.92 -10.65
C LEU A 23 -18.58 38.77 -10.07
N SER A 24 -19.55 38.23 -10.82
CA SER A 24 -20.31 37.05 -10.39
C SER A 24 -19.44 35.78 -10.39
N GLY A 25 -18.54 35.65 -11.36
CA GLY A 25 -17.56 34.55 -11.39
C GLY A 25 -16.59 34.62 -10.22
N HIS A 26 -16.12 35.82 -9.87
CA HIS A 26 -15.24 36.06 -8.73
C HIS A 26 -15.95 35.83 -7.39
N ALA A 27 -17.17 36.35 -7.21
CA ALA A 27 -17.98 36.10 -6.02
C ALA A 27 -18.34 34.61 -5.84
N ALA A 28 -18.67 33.92 -6.94
CA ALA A 28 -18.90 32.48 -6.91
C ALA A 28 -17.61 31.69 -6.62
N SER A 29 -16.45 32.17 -7.08
CA SER A 29 -15.14 31.60 -6.75
C SER A 29 -14.84 31.74 -5.26
N LEU A 30 -15.02 32.93 -4.70
CA LEU A 30 -14.82 33.22 -3.28
C LEU A 30 -15.79 32.42 -2.39
N ALA A 31 -17.06 32.29 -2.80
CA ALA A 31 -18.04 31.48 -2.08
C ALA A 31 -17.66 29.98 -2.10
N ARG A 32 -17.24 29.45 -3.26
CA ARG A 32 -16.74 28.08 -3.36
C ARG A 32 -15.49 27.87 -2.52
N GLU A 33 -14.58 28.84 -2.47
CA GLU A 33 -13.37 28.78 -1.65
C GLU A 33 -13.70 28.79 -0.16
N PHE A 34 -14.65 29.61 0.27
CA PHE A 34 -15.16 29.62 1.65
C PHE A 34 -15.82 28.28 2.04
N ASP A 35 -16.66 27.72 1.16
CA ASP A 35 -17.26 26.40 1.37
C ASP A 35 -16.20 25.31 1.46
N ARG A 36 -15.18 25.37 0.59
CA ARG A 36 -14.02 24.46 0.59
C ARG A 36 -13.24 24.54 1.90
N GLU A 37 -12.99 25.75 2.39
CA GLU A 37 -12.31 25.97 3.67
C GLU A 37 -13.11 25.40 4.86
N ARG A 38 -14.43 25.62 4.88
CA ARG A 38 -15.31 25.09 5.93
C ARG A 38 -15.35 23.56 5.92
N ARG A 39 -15.49 22.95 4.74
CA ARG A 39 -15.45 21.49 4.56
C ARG A 39 -14.07 20.93 4.92
N GLY A 40 -12.99 21.63 4.58
CA GLY A 40 -11.63 21.23 4.94
C GLY A 40 -11.40 21.19 6.45
N ARG A 41 -11.84 22.23 7.18
CA ARG A 41 -11.79 22.25 8.66
C ARG A 41 -12.63 21.13 9.29
N PHE A 42 -13.78 20.82 8.70
CA PHE A 42 -14.58 19.66 9.10
C PHE A 42 -13.83 18.35 8.87
N GLY A 43 -13.14 18.18 7.73
CA GLY A 43 -12.31 17.01 7.45
C GLY A 43 -11.19 16.78 8.46
N ILE A 44 -10.53 17.85 8.90
CA ILE A 44 -9.50 17.79 9.95
C ILE A 44 -10.08 17.25 11.26
N LEU A 45 -11.29 17.69 11.66
CA LEU A 45 -11.94 17.28 12.90
C LEU A 45 -12.19 15.76 12.96
N PHE A 46 -12.50 15.14 11.81
CA PHE A 46 -12.76 13.70 11.70
C PHE A 46 -11.54 12.90 11.20
N GLY A 47 -10.34 13.48 11.26
CA GLY A 47 -9.09 12.79 10.90
C GLY A 47 -9.01 12.35 9.44
N GLY A 48 -9.71 13.05 8.54
CA GLY A 48 -9.76 12.72 7.11
C GLY A 48 -10.78 11.66 6.71
N GLN A 49 -11.62 11.17 7.64
CA GLN A 49 -12.66 10.19 7.35
C GLN A 49 -14.04 10.86 7.24
N SER A 50 -14.74 10.66 6.13
CA SER A 50 -16.09 11.18 5.91
C SER A 50 -17.14 10.33 6.65
N PRO A 51 -17.83 10.88 7.67
CA PRO A 51 -18.91 10.18 8.36
C PRO A 51 -20.10 9.92 7.42
N TRP A 52 -20.27 10.78 6.41
CA TRP A 52 -21.36 10.67 5.44
C TRP A 52 -21.26 9.40 4.61
N ALA A 53 -20.07 9.05 4.15
CA ALA A 53 -19.91 7.87 3.31
C ALA A 53 -20.14 6.55 4.08
N ALA A 54 -19.81 6.54 5.39
CA ALA A 54 -20.20 5.41 6.25
C ALA A 54 -21.72 5.33 6.38
N LEU A 55 -22.40 6.45 6.65
CA LEU A 55 -23.86 6.51 6.75
C LEU A 55 -24.55 6.08 5.45
N GLN A 56 -24.06 6.52 4.29
CA GLN A 56 -24.60 6.12 2.98
C GLN A 56 -24.53 4.61 2.76
N ALA A 57 -23.40 3.98 3.10
CA ALA A 57 -23.27 2.53 2.98
C ALA A 57 -24.22 1.78 3.93
N TRP A 58 -24.37 2.26 5.17
CA TRP A 58 -25.33 1.72 6.13
C TRP A 58 -26.79 1.88 5.69
N GLU A 59 -27.15 3.04 5.16
CA GLU A 59 -28.47 3.35 4.63
C GLU A 59 -28.82 2.41 3.47
N ASP A 60 -27.94 2.32 2.47
CA ASP A 60 -28.12 1.46 1.29
C ASP A 60 -28.28 -0.02 1.68
N TRP A 61 -27.45 -0.50 2.61
CA TRP A 61 -27.56 -1.84 3.17
C TRP A 61 -28.89 -2.07 3.89
N ALA A 62 -29.28 -1.17 4.80
CA ALA A 62 -30.49 -1.34 5.60
C ALA A 62 -31.76 -1.37 4.72
N PHE A 63 -31.85 -0.48 3.72
CA PHE A 63 -33.00 -0.46 2.81
C PHE A 63 -33.10 -1.73 1.96
N HIS A 64 -32.00 -2.18 1.35
CA HIS A 64 -32.02 -3.39 0.52
C HIS A 64 -32.27 -4.65 1.35
N LEU A 65 -31.70 -4.74 2.56
CA LEU A 65 -31.97 -5.85 3.46
C LEU A 65 -33.45 -5.86 3.91
N MET A 66 -34.02 -4.70 4.25
CA MET A 66 -35.41 -4.58 4.67
C MET A 66 -36.41 -5.02 3.58
N LEU A 67 -36.09 -4.79 2.31
CA LEU A 67 -36.93 -5.19 1.18
C LEU A 67 -36.71 -6.65 0.75
N SER A 68 -35.63 -7.28 1.22
CA SER A 68 -35.24 -8.64 0.82
C SER A 68 -35.80 -9.71 1.76
N GLY A 69 -37.11 -9.98 1.68
CA GLY A 69 -37.78 -10.96 2.54
C GLY A 69 -37.16 -12.37 2.50
N GLY A 70 -36.71 -12.84 1.33
CA GLY A 70 -35.99 -14.12 1.20
C GLY A 70 -34.66 -14.13 1.95
N LYS A 71 -33.90 -13.02 1.88
CA LYS A 71 -32.65 -12.86 2.62
C LYS A 71 -32.89 -12.83 4.12
N GLN A 72 -33.95 -12.19 4.59
CA GLN A 72 -34.32 -12.19 6.01
C GLN A 72 -34.63 -13.59 6.52
N LEU A 73 -35.31 -14.43 5.73
CA LEU A 73 -35.56 -15.83 6.08
C LEU A 73 -34.26 -16.64 6.19
N GLU A 74 -33.33 -16.46 5.24
CA GLU A 74 -31.98 -17.07 5.29
C GLU A 74 -31.21 -16.65 6.56
N LEU A 75 -31.31 -15.38 6.96
CA LEU A 75 -30.69 -14.90 8.21
C LEU A 75 -31.36 -15.49 9.46
N CYS A 76 -32.69 -15.64 9.45
CA CYS A 76 -33.39 -16.32 10.53
C CYS A 76 -32.97 -17.79 10.65
N GLU A 77 -32.79 -18.49 9.53
CA GLU A 77 -32.28 -19.86 9.49
C GLU A 77 -30.85 -19.94 10.03
N THR A 78 -29.95 -19.08 9.54
CA THR A 78 -28.56 -18.99 10.03
C THR A 78 -28.51 -18.69 11.54
N ALA A 79 -29.34 -17.76 12.02
CA ALA A 79 -29.42 -17.43 13.44
C ALA A 79 -29.98 -18.60 14.29
N TRP A 80 -30.92 -19.36 13.73
CA TRP A 80 -31.47 -20.55 14.37
C TRP A 80 -30.42 -21.67 14.46
N GLU A 81 -29.68 -21.93 13.39
CA GLU A 81 -28.55 -22.87 13.38
C GLU A 81 -27.48 -22.47 14.39
N ALA A 82 -27.13 -21.17 14.44
CA ALA A 82 -26.23 -20.62 15.45
C ALA A 82 -26.72 -20.89 16.88
N ALA A 83 -28.00 -20.61 17.16
CA ALA A 83 -28.58 -20.85 18.48
C ALA A 83 -28.58 -22.35 18.87
N LEU A 84 -28.91 -23.24 17.93
CA LEU A 84 -28.86 -24.69 18.14
C LEU A 84 -27.43 -25.18 18.38
N SER A 85 -26.48 -24.71 17.58
CA SER A 85 -25.05 -25.04 17.75
C SER A 85 -24.57 -24.63 19.15
N LEU A 86 -24.82 -23.37 19.56
CA LEU A 86 -24.44 -22.87 20.89
C LEU A 86 -25.10 -23.65 22.02
N GLY A 87 -26.41 -23.95 21.89
CA GLY A 87 -27.13 -24.78 22.85
C GLY A 87 -26.50 -26.16 23.01
N ARG A 88 -26.08 -26.78 21.90
CA ARG A 88 -25.38 -28.06 21.94
C ARG A 88 -23.97 -27.95 22.51
N THR A 89 -23.21 -26.89 22.23
CA THR A 89 -21.89 -26.66 22.87
C THR A 89 -22.00 -26.54 24.39
N VAL A 90 -23.09 -25.96 24.89
CA VAL A 90 -23.37 -25.87 26.34
C VAL A 90 -23.79 -27.22 26.92
N LEU A 91 -24.65 -27.98 26.22
CA LEU A 91 -25.20 -29.25 26.71
C LEU A 91 -24.22 -30.42 26.61
N GLU A 92 -23.30 -30.39 25.64
CA GLU A 92 -22.32 -31.45 25.38
C GLU A 92 -20.88 -30.89 25.45
N PRO A 93 -20.42 -30.43 26.63
CA PRO A 93 -19.14 -29.73 26.79
C PRO A 93 -17.90 -30.56 26.43
N ASP A 94 -17.99 -31.89 26.55
CA ASP A 94 -16.88 -32.82 26.35
C ASP A 94 -16.69 -33.23 24.88
N VAL A 95 -17.57 -32.76 23.98
CA VAL A 95 -17.49 -33.04 22.54
C VAL A 95 -16.87 -31.83 21.85
N PRO A 96 -15.61 -31.93 21.34
CA PRO A 96 -15.01 -30.85 20.57
C PRO A 96 -15.86 -30.57 19.33
N ARG A 97 -16.31 -29.32 19.18
CA ARG A 97 -17.21 -28.90 18.10
C ARG A 97 -16.62 -27.73 17.35
N SER A 98 -16.78 -27.78 16.04
CA SER A 98 -16.37 -26.73 15.09
C SER A 98 -17.52 -26.44 14.13
N ASP A 99 -18.74 -26.34 14.67
CA ASP A 99 -19.94 -26.05 13.89
C ASP A 99 -19.76 -24.73 13.12
N PHE A 100 -19.10 -23.74 13.75
CA PHE A 100 -18.52 -22.58 13.09
C PHE A 100 -16.99 -22.66 13.13
N ALA A 101 -16.36 -22.49 11.97
CA ALA A 101 -14.93 -22.52 11.80
C ALA A 101 -14.35 -21.11 11.66
N PRO A 102 -13.19 -20.82 12.27
CA PRO A 102 -12.46 -19.59 12.00
C PRO A 102 -12.05 -19.51 10.53
N LYS A 103 -11.97 -18.29 10.00
CA LYS A 103 -11.45 -18.07 8.64
C LYS A 103 -10.01 -18.55 8.53
N SER A 104 -9.60 -18.93 7.31
CA SER A 104 -8.21 -19.27 7.03
C SER A 104 -7.28 -18.13 7.44
N GLY A 105 -6.33 -18.42 8.33
CA GLY A 105 -5.38 -17.45 8.85
C GLY A 105 -5.71 -16.88 10.24
N ASP A 106 -6.95 -16.98 10.71
CA ASP A 106 -7.37 -16.44 12.01
C ASP A 106 -6.67 -17.17 13.16
N ARG A 107 -6.06 -16.37 14.05
CA ARG A 107 -5.24 -16.84 15.17
C ARG A 107 -5.90 -16.75 16.53
N ARG A 108 -7.07 -16.10 16.64
CA ARG A 108 -7.69 -15.68 17.91
C ARG A 108 -8.03 -16.85 18.83
N PHE A 109 -8.33 -18.02 18.28
CA PHE A 109 -8.78 -19.20 19.04
C PHE A 109 -7.86 -20.43 18.88
N ARG A 110 -6.57 -20.22 18.57
CA ARG A 110 -5.61 -21.31 18.32
C ARG A 110 -5.16 -22.06 19.58
N ASP A 111 -5.19 -21.41 20.73
CA ASP A 111 -4.81 -22.06 21.99
C ASP A 111 -5.84 -23.18 22.33
N PRO A 112 -5.40 -24.41 22.66
CA PRO A 112 -6.30 -25.54 22.93
C PRO A 112 -7.36 -25.26 24.00
N ARG A 113 -7.10 -24.32 24.93
CA ARG A 113 -8.07 -23.96 25.99
C ARG A 113 -9.33 -23.31 25.42
N TRP A 114 -9.28 -22.71 24.24
CA TRP A 114 -10.48 -22.22 23.54
C TRP A 114 -11.42 -23.34 23.11
N GLN A 115 -10.99 -24.61 23.15
CA GLN A 115 -11.83 -25.76 22.89
C GLN A 115 -12.45 -26.34 24.17
N THR A 116 -12.23 -25.71 25.34
CA THR A 116 -12.74 -26.18 26.63
C THR A 116 -13.77 -25.22 27.23
N PRO A 117 -14.83 -25.70 27.89
CA PRO A 117 -15.79 -24.83 28.56
C PRO A 117 -15.15 -24.00 29.70
N PRO A 118 -15.61 -22.77 29.94
CA PRO A 118 -16.67 -22.05 29.21
C PRO A 118 -16.19 -21.36 27.92
N PHE A 119 -14.88 -21.38 27.62
CA PHE A 119 -14.27 -20.64 26.52
C PHE A 119 -14.70 -21.14 25.13
N SER A 120 -15.00 -22.44 24.99
CA SER A 120 -15.55 -23.02 23.77
C SER A 120 -16.89 -22.39 23.36
N VAL A 121 -17.76 -22.11 24.34
CA VAL A 121 -19.04 -21.44 24.11
C VAL A 121 -18.81 -20.00 23.65
N LEU A 122 -17.88 -19.28 24.27
CA LEU A 122 -17.53 -17.89 23.89
C LEU A 122 -16.93 -17.83 22.48
N ALA A 123 -16.02 -18.74 22.14
CA ALA A 123 -15.42 -18.83 20.81
C ALA A 123 -16.47 -19.15 19.75
N GLN A 124 -17.31 -20.16 19.97
CA GLN A 124 -18.38 -20.50 19.03
C GLN A 124 -19.41 -19.36 18.91
N ALA A 125 -19.74 -18.65 20.00
CA ALA A 125 -20.66 -17.52 19.95
C ALA A 125 -20.11 -16.39 19.08
N GLN A 126 -18.82 -16.08 19.23
CA GLN A 126 -18.14 -15.09 18.38
C GLN A 126 -18.13 -15.52 16.90
N LEU A 127 -17.73 -16.77 16.62
CA LEU A 127 -17.65 -17.27 15.24
C LEU A 127 -19.04 -17.34 14.57
N ALA A 128 -20.08 -17.69 15.33
CA ALA A 128 -21.46 -17.66 14.86
C ALA A 128 -21.95 -16.23 14.58
N ALA A 129 -21.62 -15.27 15.45
CA ALA A 129 -21.96 -13.86 15.22
C ALA A 129 -21.26 -13.30 13.96
N GLU A 130 -20.00 -13.66 13.73
CA GLU A 130 -19.27 -13.31 12.51
C GLU A 130 -19.88 -13.96 11.27
N ALA A 131 -20.25 -15.25 11.33
CA ALA A 131 -20.91 -15.94 10.23
C ALA A 131 -22.27 -15.29 9.88
N LEU A 132 -23.09 -14.97 10.89
CA LEU A 132 -24.37 -14.29 10.71
C LEU A 132 -24.18 -12.89 10.11
N TRP A 133 -23.18 -12.14 10.57
CA TRP A 133 -22.86 -10.83 10.03
C TRP A 133 -22.45 -10.90 8.56
N HIS A 134 -21.56 -11.83 8.21
CA HIS A 134 -21.18 -12.05 6.81
C HIS A 134 -22.35 -12.49 5.95
N ALA A 135 -23.26 -13.32 6.47
CA ALA A 135 -24.49 -13.65 5.76
C ALA A 135 -25.34 -12.39 5.55
N ALA A 136 -25.45 -11.51 6.55
CA ALA A 136 -26.27 -10.30 6.51
C ALA A 136 -25.76 -9.22 5.55
N THR A 137 -24.51 -9.30 5.09
CA THR A 137 -23.87 -8.29 4.23
C THR A 137 -23.56 -8.82 2.83
N ARG A 138 -23.76 -10.12 2.57
CA ARG A 138 -23.52 -10.76 1.27
C ARG A 138 -24.80 -11.05 0.50
N ASP A 139 -24.67 -11.04 -0.82
CA ASP A 139 -25.70 -11.46 -1.77
C ASP A 139 -27.07 -10.76 -1.57
N ILE A 140 -27.06 -9.52 -1.08
CA ILE A 140 -28.27 -8.71 -0.95
C ILE A 140 -28.62 -8.14 -2.33
N PRO A 141 -29.80 -8.42 -2.89
CA PRO A 141 -30.17 -7.87 -4.19
C PRO A 141 -30.23 -6.34 -4.17
N GLY A 142 -29.62 -5.69 -5.18
CA GLY A 142 -29.73 -4.25 -5.44
C GLY A 142 -28.69 -3.36 -4.74
N ILE A 143 -28.04 -3.83 -3.67
CA ILE A 143 -27.01 -3.05 -2.97
C ILE A 143 -25.78 -2.80 -3.85
N GLY A 144 -25.15 -1.62 -3.71
CA GLY A 144 -23.85 -1.36 -4.32
C GLY A 144 -22.76 -2.29 -3.76
N ARG A 145 -21.94 -2.90 -4.62
CA ARG A 145 -20.85 -3.81 -4.19
C ARG A 145 -19.88 -3.13 -3.20
N HIS A 146 -19.60 -1.85 -3.41
CA HIS A 146 -18.74 -1.05 -2.53
C HIS A 146 -19.36 -0.89 -1.13
N HIS A 147 -20.63 -0.49 -1.06
CA HIS A 147 -21.36 -0.33 0.19
C HIS A 147 -21.49 -1.66 0.95
N ALA A 148 -21.81 -2.77 0.26
CA ALA A 148 -21.87 -4.09 0.85
C ALA A 148 -20.56 -4.49 1.55
N LYS A 149 -19.44 -4.35 0.83
CA LYS A 149 -18.11 -4.65 1.39
C LYS A 149 -17.76 -3.72 2.56
N ARG A 150 -18.13 -2.44 2.50
CA ARG A 150 -17.86 -1.46 3.55
C ARG A 150 -18.62 -1.77 4.83
N VAL A 151 -19.91 -2.09 4.74
CA VAL A 151 -20.72 -2.49 5.89
C VAL A 151 -20.21 -3.80 6.48
N ASP A 152 -19.88 -4.79 5.64
CA ASP A 152 -19.26 -6.05 6.08
C ASP A 152 -17.99 -5.80 6.89
N PHE A 153 -17.09 -4.97 6.36
CA PHE A 153 -15.84 -4.62 7.02
C PHE A 153 -16.05 -3.90 8.34
N LEU A 154 -16.89 -2.84 8.37
CA LEU A 154 -17.11 -2.06 9.59
C LEU A 154 -17.73 -2.91 10.71
N GLY A 155 -18.72 -3.75 10.38
CA GLY A 155 -19.30 -4.64 11.37
C GLY A 155 -18.35 -5.77 11.79
N SER A 156 -17.55 -6.31 10.87
CA SER A 156 -16.50 -7.28 11.21
C SER A 156 -15.46 -6.67 12.16
N PHE A 157 -15.05 -5.42 11.92
CA PHE A 157 -14.16 -4.69 12.81
C PHE A 157 -14.76 -4.53 14.21
N LEU A 158 -16.04 -4.17 14.31
CA LEU A 158 -16.73 -4.03 15.60
C LEU A 158 -16.87 -5.37 16.32
N LEU A 159 -17.29 -6.43 15.64
CA LEU A 159 -17.37 -7.78 16.19
C LEU A 159 -16.01 -8.24 16.71
N ASN A 160 -14.96 -7.96 15.96
CA ASN A 160 -13.62 -8.35 16.34
C ASN A 160 -13.08 -7.52 17.51
N ALA A 161 -13.38 -6.23 17.59
CA ALA A 161 -13.07 -5.39 18.75
C ALA A 161 -13.72 -5.94 20.03
N LEU A 162 -14.94 -6.45 19.90
CA LEU A 162 -15.72 -7.04 20.99
C LEU A 162 -15.42 -8.54 21.22
N ALA A 163 -14.48 -9.13 20.48
CA ALA A 163 -14.19 -10.55 20.58
C ALA A 163 -13.67 -10.92 21.98
N PRO A 164 -14.07 -12.10 22.53
CA PRO A 164 -13.71 -12.51 23.88
C PRO A 164 -12.21 -12.67 24.11
N VAL A 165 -11.43 -12.87 23.04
CA VAL A 165 -9.95 -12.94 23.11
C VAL A 165 -9.32 -11.60 23.54
N ASN A 166 -10.01 -10.47 23.37
CA ASN A 166 -9.45 -9.16 23.66
C ASN A 166 -9.55 -8.74 25.14
N PHE A 167 -10.31 -9.49 25.95
CA PHE A 167 -10.60 -9.10 27.34
C PHE A 167 -10.03 -10.10 28.34
N ALA A 168 -9.51 -9.57 29.45
CA ALA A 168 -8.81 -10.37 30.46
C ALA A 168 -9.69 -11.45 31.11
N LEU A 169 -10.98 -11.19 31.32
CA LEU A 169 -11.90 -12.11 32.00
C LEU A 169 -12.40 -13.25 31.11
N THR A 170 -12.30 -13.10 29.80
CA THR A 170 -12.83 -14.06 28.81
C THR A 170 -11.73 -14.77 28.03
N ASN A 171 -10.46 -14.41 28.25
CA ASN A 171 -9.32 -14.98 27.56
C ASN A 171 -8.60 -16.01 28.47
N PRO A 172 -8.60 -17.32 28.13
CA PRO A 172 -7.99 -18.36 28.95
C PRO A 172 -6.46 -18.23 29.06
N VAL A 173 -5.80 -17.67 28.05
CA VAL A 173 -4.36 -17.42 28.04
C VAL A 173 -4.01 -16.35 29.07
N VAL A 174 -4.78 -15.27 29.11
CA VAL A 174 -4.62 -14.19 30.09
C VAL A 174 -4.92 -14.67 31.50
N LEU A 175 -5.99 -15.43 31.70
CA LEU A 175 -6.35 -15.95 33.02
C LEU A 175 -5.28 -16.88 33.59
N ASP A 176 -4.71 -17.76 32.78
CA ASP A 176 -3.60 -18.63 33.19
C ASP A 176 -2.31 -17.82 33.45
N ALA A 177 -1.98 -16.83 32.62
CA ALA A 177 -0.86 -15.94 32.89
C ALA A 177 -1.05 -15.16 34.20
N ALA A 178 -2.26 -14.65 34.46
CA ALA A 178 -2.61 -13.99 35.70
C ALA A 178 -2.48 -14.93 36.91
N TRP A 179 -2.93 -16.18 36.78
CA TRP A 179 -2.80 -17.16 37.85
C TRP A 179 -1.34 -17.53 38.12
N ARG A 180 -0.56 -17.83 37.08
CA ARG A 180 0.87 -18.18 37.19
C ARG A 180 1.73 -17.06 37.75
N THR A 181 1.39 -15.81 37.42
CA THR A 181 2.16 -14.63 37.84
C THR A 181 1.56 -13.94 39.07
N ALA A 182 0.51 -14.49 39.67
CA ALA A 182 -0.28 -13.86 40.74
C ALA A 182 -0.69 -12.40 40.40
N GLY A 183 -1.04 -12.17 39.13
CA GLY A 183 -1.45 -10.86 38.59
C GLY A 183 -0.32 -9.91 38.21
N ALA A 184 0.95 -10.32 38.33
CA ALA A 184 2.09 -9.47 37.97
C ALA A 184 2.13 -9.11 36.47
N ASN A 185 1.54 -9.95 35.60
CA ASN A 185 1.34 -9.64 34.18
C ASN A 185 0.56 -8.33 33.96
N PHE A 186 -0.49 -8.07 34.75
CA PHE A 186 -1.28 -6.84 34.64
C PHE A 186 -0.50 -5.63 35.15
N VAL A 187 0.31 -5.79 36.18
CA VAL A 187 1.19 -4.71 36.68
C VAL A 187 2.24 -4.35 35.63
N ALA A 188 2.86 -5.36 35.02
CA ALA A 188 3.81 -5.17 33.92
C ALA A 188 3.14 -4.48 32.72
N GLY A 189 1.96 -4.96 32.31
CA GLY A 189 1.19 -4.38 31.21
C GLY A 189 0.72 -2.95 31.47
N ALA A 190 0.26 -2.64 32.69
CA ALA A 190 -0.12 -1.29 33.09
C ALA A 190 1.09 -0.33 33.11
N SER A 191 2.25 -0.82 33.57
CA SER A 191 3.51 -0.06 33.50
C SER A 191 3.87 0.28 32.06
N LEU A 192 3.79 -0.70 31.14
CA LEU A 192 4.00 -0.48 29.71
C LEU A 192 2.99 0.53 29.12
N LEU A 193 1.72 0.44 29.50
CA LEU A 193 0.67 1.37 29.03
C LEU A 193 0.93 2.80 29.50
N VAL A 194 1.29 3.00 30.77
CA VAL A 194 1.61 4.32 31.32
C VAL A 194 2.85 4.90 30.65
N ASP A 195 3.91 4.10 30.49
CA ASP A 195 5.14 4.48 29.78
C ASP A 195 4.82 4.93 28.34
N ASP A 196 4.04 4.13 27.61
CA ASP A 196 3.72 4.40 26.20
C ASP A 196 2.78 5.62 26.04
N ILE A 197 1.83 5.83 26.96
CA ILE A 197 1.00 7.04 27.00
C ILE A 197 1.86 8.28 27.28
N GLY A 198 2.75 8.20 28.28
CA GLY A 198 3.66 9.30 28.63
C GLY A 198 4.54 9.72 27.45
N ARG A 199 5.15 8.74 26.77
CA ARG A 199 5.93 8.95 25.55
C ARG A 199 5.11 9.58 24.43
N ARG A 200 3.89 9.07 24.19
CA ARG A 200 3.02 9.60 23.14
C ARG A 200 2.60 11.05 23.38
N ILE A 201 2.35 11.43 24.64
CA ILE A 201 2.07 12.83 25.03
C ILE A 201 3.29 13.72 24.76
N GLN A 202 4.50 13.19 24.98
CA GLN A 202 5.77 13.88 24.71
C GLN A 202 6.16 13.88 23.22
N GLY A 203 5.40 13.19 22.36
CA GLY A 203 5.73 13.02 20.94
C GLY A 203 6.88 12.04 20.68
N GLU A 204 7.25 11.22 21.67
CA GLU A 204 8.29 10.22 21.56
C GLU A 204 7.77 8.91 20.95
N GLN A 205 8.68 8.15 20.32
CA GLN A 205 8.38 6.81 19.83
C GLN A 205 8.27 5.78 20.97
N LEU A 206 7.61 4.66 20.68
CA LEU A 206 7.51 3.52 21.59
C LEU A 206 8.92 3.04 22.02
N LYS A 207 9.02 2.64 23.28
CA LYS A 207 10.27 2.15 23.88
C LYS A 207 10.85 0.99 23.07
N GLY A 208 12.15 1.05 22.79
CA GLY A 208 12.89 0.09 21.98
C GLY A 208 13.00 0.47 20.51
N LEU A 209 12.27 1.50 20.03
CA LEU A 209 12.45 2.04 18.67
C LEU A 209 13.65 2.98 18.58
N GLU A 210 14.01 3.66 19.68
CA GLU A 210 15.16 4.56 19.77
C GLU A 210 16.51 3.91 19.44
N LYS A 211 16.57 2.57 19.50
CA LYS A 211 17.75 1.82 19.10
C LYS A 211 17.95 1.86 17.59
N PHE A 212 16.90 2.05 16.79
CA PHE A 212 16.97 2.07 15.33
C PHE A 212 17.21 3.50 14.84
N LYS A 213 18.40 3.75 14.32
CA LYS A 213 18.87 5.06 13.89
C LYS A 213 19.34 4.97 12.44
N ILE A 214 18.70 5.80 11.61
CA ILE A 214 18.98 5.90 10.17
C ILE A 214 20.42 6.34 9.96
N GLY A 215 21.18 5.57 9.18
CA GLY A 215 22.59 5.80 8.90
C GLY A 215 23.57 5.30 9.99
N GLU A 216 23.08 4.84 11.14
CA GLU A 216 23.91 4.23 12.20
C GLU A 216 23.73 2.70 12.29
N ASN A 217 22.49 2.19 12.21
CA ASN A 217 22.23 0.75 12.24
C ASN A 217 21.11 0.24 11.33
N ILE A 218 20.37 1.14 10.69
CA ILE A 218 19.46 0.87 9.57
C ILE A 218 19.81 1.81 8.42
N ALA A 219 19.49 1.46 7.17
CA ALA A 219 19.93 2.21 5.99
C ALA A 219 21.47 2.38 5.92
N LEU A 220 22.18 1.29 6.21
CA LEU A 220 23.63 1.27 6.40
C LEU A 220 24.44 1.03 5.12
N THR A 221 23.78 0.69 4.01
CA THR A 221 24.51 0.33 2.79
C THR A 221 25.27 1.55 2.28
N LYS A 222 26.60 1.41 2.17
CA LYS A 222 27.48 2.54 1.83
C LYS A 222 27.14 3.05 0.43
N GLY A 223 27.05 4.36 0.26
CA GLY A 223 26.75 4.98 -1.01
C GLY A 223 26.98 6.49 -0.98
N LYS A 224 26.66 7.16 -2.09
CA LYS A 224 26.69 8.62 -2.22
C LYS A 224 25.44 9.12 -2.91
N VAL A 225 25.01 10.33 -2.56
CA VAL A 225 23.98 11.04 -3.32
C VAL A 225 24.64 11.64 -4.56
N VAL A 226 24.21 11.20 -5.74
CA VAL A 226 24.79 11.59 -7.05
C VAL A 226 23.95 12.64 -7.78
N PHE A 227 22.68 12.80 -7.39
CA PHE A 227 21.79 13.83 -7.90
C PHE A 227 20.81 14.26 -6.81
N ARG A 228 20.40 15.53 -6.85
CA ARG A 228 19.35 16.08 -5.97
C ARG A 228 18.58 17.15 -6.73
N ASN A 229 17.26 17.09 -6.66
CA ASN A 229 16.36 18.17 -7.06
C ASN A 229 15.32 18.45 -5.97
N GLU A 230 14.26 19.19 -6.29
CA GLU A 230 13.25 19.59 -5.32
C GLU A 230 12.39 18.45 -4.77
N LEU A 231 12.35 17.27 -5.44
CA LEU A 231 11.52 16.12 -5.07
C LEU A 231 12.30 14.91 -4.56
N MET A 232 13.54 14.72 -5.00
CA MET A 232 14.30 13.51 -4.65
C MET A 232 15.82 13.70 -4.61
N GLU A 233 16.45 12.77 -3.92
CA GLU A 233 17.87 12.46 -3.98
C GLU A 233 18.06 11.11 -4.67
N LEU A 234 18.98 11.02 -5.63
CA LEU A 234 19.39 9.75 -6.22
C LEU A 234 20.65 9.24 -5.52
N ILE A 235 20.58 8.06 -4.93
CA ILE A 235 21.70 7.41 -4.23
C ILE A 235 22.32 6.38 -5.17
N GLN A 236 23.64 6.45 -5.39
CA GLN A 236 24.43 5.35 -5.96
C GLN A 236 25.13 4.60 -4.83
N TYR A 237 24.92 3.28 -4.77
CA TYR A 237 25.56 2.44 -3.74
C TYR A 237 26.97 2.01 -4.13
N ALA A 238 27.82 1.87 -3.11
CA ALA A 238 29.21 1.46 -3.26
C ALA A 238 29.27 -0.01 -3.64
N PRO A 239 29.96 -0.39 -4.73
CA PRO A 239 30.12 -1.79 -5.10
C PRO A 239 30.86 -2.57 -4.00
N THR A 240 30.44 -3.81 -3.74
CA THR A 240 31.13 -4.73 -2.81
C THR A 240 31.86 -5.86 -3.52
N THR A 241 31.74 -5.94 -4.86
CA THR A 241 32.42 -6.91 -5.73
C THR A 241 33.46 -6.22 -6.63
N PRO A 242 34.51 -6.95 -7.07
CA PRO A 242 35.50 -6.41 -8.02
C PRO A 242 34.92 -6.12 -9.41
N GLU A 243 33.90 -6.86 -9.81
CA GLU A 243 33.20 -6.76 -11.09
C GLU A 243 31.69 -6.72 -10.87
N VAL A 244 30.97 -6.01 -11.73
CA VAL A 244 29.51 -5.85 -11.73
C VAL A 244 28.92 -6.10 -13.12
N ARG A 245 27.60 -6.29 -13.20
CA ARG A 245 26.86 -6.26 -14.48
C ARG A 245 26.99 -4.90 -15.13
N GLU A 246 26.92 -4.89 -16.46
CA GLU A 246 27.01 -3.67 -17.25
C GLU A 246 25.74 -2.81 -17.10
N GLU A 247 24.58 -3.46 -17.03
CA GLU A 247 23.28 -2.84 -16.81
C GLU A 247 23.13 -2.41 -15.32
N PRO A 248 22.94 -1.10 -15.04
CA PRO A 248 22.65 -0.64 -13.69
C PRO A 248 21.20 -0.99 -13.29
N LEU A 249 20.94 -0.99 -11.99
CA LEU A 249 19.62 -1.25 -11.41
C LEU A 249 19.10 -0.03 -10.66
N LEU A 250 17.95 0.51 -11.09
CA LEU A 250 17.27 1.64 -10.44
C LEU A 250 16.11 1.14 -9.58
N ILE A 251 16.11 1.53 -8.30
CA ILE A 251 15.02 1.27 -7.35
C ILE A 251 14.17 2.53 -7.18
N VAL A 252 12.87 2.40 -7.48
CA VAL A 252 11.82 3.42 -7.29
C VAL A 252 10.91 2.98 -6.14
N PRO A 253 11.19 3.38 -4.89
CA PRO A 253 10.36 3.05 -3.74
C PRO A 253 9.07 3.87 -3.74
N ALA A 254 8.07 3.43 -2.98
CA ALA A 254 6.94 4.29 -2.63
C ALA A 254 7.38 5.48 -1.77
N TRP A 255 6.64 6.58 -1.82
CA TRP A 255 6.86 7.79 -0.99
C TRP A 255 5.76 8.02 0.06
N ILE A 256 4.90 7.02 0.28
CA ILE A 256 3.95 6.97 1.40
C ILE A 256 4.69 6.78 2.73
N MET A 257 5.81 6.05 2.67
CA MET A 257 6.80 5.88 3.74
C MET A 257 8.19 5.97 3.12
N LYS A 258 9.24 6.01 3.94
CA LYS A 258 10.61 6.21 3.46
C LYS A 258 11.18 4.99 2.74
N TYR A 259 12.15 5.22 1.85
CA TYR A 259 12.71 4.18 0.99
C TYR A 259 13.38 3.01 1.76
N TYR A 260 13.82 3.25 3.00
CA TYR A 260 14.72 2.35 3.71
C TYR A 260 14.07 1.04 4.16
N VAL A 261 12.79 0.79 3.86
CA VAL A 261 12.21 -0.56 3.90
C VAL A 261 12.96 -1.56 3.01
N LEU A 262 13.59 -1.07 1.93
CA LEU A 262 14.42 -1.88 1.03
C LEU A 262 15.90 -1.93 1.48
N ASP A 263 16.28 -1.14 2.50
CA ASP A 263 17.62 -1.06 3.08
C ASP A 263 17.53 -0.98 4.61
N LEU A 264 16.88 -1.96 5.24
CA LEU A 264 16.65 -1.99 6.70
C LEU A 264 17.96 -2.30 7.47
N SER A 265 17.93 -3.26 8.39
CA SER A 265 19.15 -3.77 8.99
C SER A 265 20.00 -4.54 7.96
N PRO A 266 21.32 -4.71 8.21
CA PRO A 266 22.22 -5.46 7.33
C PRO A 266 21.73 -6.85 6.89
N ALA A 267 20.94 -7.55 7.72
CA ALA A 267 20.38 -8.86 7.41
C ALA A 267 19.10 -8.80 6.56
N ASN A 268 18.42 -7.66 6.55
CA ASN A 268 17.12 -7.43 5.91
C ASN A 268 17.20 -6.41 4.76
N SER A 269 18.39 -6.12 4.23
CA SER A 269 18.59 -5.13 3.17
C SER A 269 18.61 -5.79 1.78
N LEU A 270 17.61 -5.46 0.96
CA LEU A 270 17.56 -5.85 -0.45
C LEU A 270 18.64 -5.14 -1.25
N VAL A 271 18.87 -3.85 -0.95
CA VAL A 271 19.93 -3.06 -1.59
C VAL A 271 21.29 -3.69 -1.37
N ARG A 272 21.62 -4.02 -0.12
CA ARG A 272 22.89 -4.68 0.21
C ARG A 272 23.01 -5.99 -0.54
N TYR A 273 21.95 -6.80 -0.54
CA TYR A 273 21.93 -8.06 -1.26
C TYR A 273 22.24 -7.87 -2.76
N LEU A 274 21.59 -6.91 -3.43
CA LEU A 274 21.84 -6.61 -4.85
C LEU A 274 23.28 -6.16 -5.13
N VAL A 275 23.83 -5.30 -4.27
CA VAL A 275 25.23 -4.87 -4.39
C VAL A 275 26.18 -6.06 -4.17
N ASP A 276 25.91 -6.92 -3.19
CA ASP A 276 26.66 -8.15 -2.93
C ASP A 276 26.52 -9.20 -4.06
N GLN A 277 25.45 -9.13 -4.86
CA GLN A 277 25.29 -9.91 -6.10
C GLN A 277 26.00 -9.30 -7.32
N GLY A 278 26.67 -8.15 -7.18
CA GLY A 278 27.42 -7.50 -8.25
C GLY A 278 26.54 -6.70 -9.23
N PHE A 279 25.54 -5.98 -8.72
CA PHE A 279 24.83 -4.94 -9.48
C PHE A 279 25.34 -3.54 -9.13
N THR A 280 25.36 -2.63 -10.10
CA THR A 280 25.46 -1.19 -9.82
C THR A 280 24.06 -0.68 -9.44
N VAL A 281 23.82 -0.45 -8.15
CA VAL A 281 22.48 -0.13 -7.62
C VAL A 281 22.33 1.37 -7.39
N PHE A 282 21.21 1.90 -7.89
CA PHE A 282 20.71 3.24 -7.63
C PHE A 282 19.36 3.17 -6.91
N MET A 283 19.08 4.12 -6.02
CA MET A 283 17.76 4.23 -5.40
C MET A 283 17.34 5.68 -5.22
N ILE A 284 16.06 5.94 -5.48
CA ILE A 284 15.44 7.24 -5.24
C ILE A 284 15.09 7.37 -3.76
N SER A 285 15.54 8.45 -3.13
CA SER A 285 15.15 8.90 -1.79
C SER A 285 14.25 10.13 -1.93
N TRP A 286 12.94 9.94 -1.75
CA TRP A 286 11.95 11.00 -1.90
C TRP A 286 12.01 12.01 -0.76
N ARG A 287 11.81 13.29 -1.08
CA ARG A 287 11.65 14.38 -0.11
C ARG A 287 10.34 14.23 0.65
N ASN A 288 10.36 14.50 1.95
CA ASN A 288 9.12 14.62 2.73
C ASN A 288 8.53 16.01 2.49
N PRO A 289 7.35 16.14 1.85
CA PRO A 289 6.86 17.43 1.37
C PRO A 289 6.35 18.31 2.51
N GLY A 290 6.63 19.62 2.45
CA GLY A 290 5.90 20.63 3.21
C GLY A 290 4.83 21.32 2.36
N ALA A 291 4.22 22.37 2.91
CA ALA A 291 3.20 23.16 2.22
C ALA A 291 3.72 23.82 0.92
N GLU A 292 5.03 24.01 0.79
CA GLU A 292 5.67 24.56 -0.40
C GLU A 292 5.57 23.63 -1.63
N LEU A 293 5.33 22.33 -1.42
CA LEU A 293 5.16 21.35 -2.50
C LEU A 293 3.69 21.05 -2.80
N ARG A 294 2.73 21.80 -2.25
CA ARG A 294 1.28 21.52 -2.35
C ARG A 294 0.76 21.26 -3.77
N ASP A 295 1.33 21.96 -4.76
CA ASP A 295 0.88 21.94 -6.15
C ASP A 295 1.73 21.00 -7.03
N THR A 296 2.62 20.22 -6.40
CA THR A 296 3.33 19.10 -7.06
C THR A 296 2.29 18.08 -7.51
N SER A 297 2.28 17.81 -8.81
CA SER A 297 1.40 16.82 -9.44
C SER A 297 1.93 15.40 -9.33
N PHE A 298 1.10 14.41 -9.64
CA PHE A 298 1.53 13.01 -9.77
C PHE A 298 2.52 12.84 -10.93
N ASP A 299 2.34 13.57 -12.04
CA ASP A 299 3.27 13.55 -13.17
C ASP A 299 4.64 14.19 -12.87
N ASP A 300 4.71 15.13 -11.91
CA ASP A 300 6.00 15.65 -11.43
C ASP A 300 6.86 14.54 -10.80
N TYR A 301 6.26 13.56 -10.10
CA TYR A 301 7.01 12.40 -9.58
C TYR A 301 7.51 11.48 -10.70
N ARG A 302 6.77 11.35 -11.81
CA ARG A 302 7.26 10.65 -13.01
C ARG A 302 8.42 11.42 -13.65
N SER A 303 8.21 12.69 -14.00
CA SER A 303 9.14 13.48 -14.80
C SER A 303 10.39 13.91 -14.02
N LYS A 304 10.21 14.49 -12.82
CA LYS A 304 11.32 14.97 -11.97
C LYS A 304 11.84 13.92 -11.01
N GLY A 305 11.13 12.80 -10.84
CA GLY A 305 11.60 11.65 -10.07
C GLY A 305 12.18 10.58 -10.96
N VAL A 306 11.32 9.73 -11.52
CA VAL A 306 11.71 8.54 -12.28
C VAL A 306 12.54 8.89 -13.51
N MET A 307 12.04 9.77 -14.39
CA MET A 307 12.73 10.12 -15.64
C MET A 307 14.02 10.90 -15.40
N ALA A 308 14.05 11.77 -14.38
CA ALA A 308 15.28 12.43 -13.96
C ALA A 308 16.33 11.43 -13.47
N ALA A 309 15.93 10.43 -12.67
CA ALA A 309 16.84 9.38 -12.22
C ALA A 309 17.39 8.53 -13.38
N ILE A 310 16.52 8.12 -14.32
CA ILE A 310 16.93 7.42 -15.55
C ILE A 310 17.92 8.27 -16.36
N GLY A 311 17.64 9.57 -16.52
CA GLY A 311 18.53 10.51 -17.20
C GLY A 311 19.90 10.60 -16.54
N THR A 312 19.95 10.82 -15.22
CA THR A 312 21.21 10.86 -14.46
C THR A 312 21.99 9.56 -14.55
N ILE A 313 21.32 8.41 -14.48
CA ILE A 313 21.98 7.11 -14.61
C ILE A 313 22.59 6.96 -16.01
N GLY A 314 21.90 7.41 -17.06
CA GLY A 314 22.43 7.42 -18.42
C GLY A 314 23.65 8.34 -18.60
N GLU A 315 23.80 9.38 -17.79
CA GLU A 315 25.03 10.21 -17.78
C GLU A 315 26.19 9.52 -17.02
N ILE A 316 25.89 8.78 -15.95
CA ILE A 316 26.88 8.06 -15.14
C ILE A 316 27.34 6.76 -15.81
N VAL A 317 26.43 6.04 -16.46
CA VAL A 317 26.65 4.76 -17.14
C VAL A 317 26.17 4.88 -18.60
N PRO A 318 26.93 5.59 -19.45
CA PRO A 318 26.47 5.93 -20.79
C PRO A 318 26.33 4.73 -21.72
N GLY A 319 25.28 4.77 -22.55
CA GLY A 319 25.04 3.78 -23.60
C GLY A 319 24.59 2.41 -23.10
N LYS A 320 24.07 2.33 -21.87
CA LYS A 320 23.55 1.09 -21.27
C LYS A 320 22.10 1.22 -20.90
N ASN A 321 21.36 0.15 -21.18
CA ASN A 321 20.01 -0.02 -20.69
C ASN A 321 20.07 -0.39 -19.20
N LEU A 322 19.00 -0.10 -18.47
CA LEU A 322 18.94 -0.32 -17.03
C LEU A 322 17.77 -1.22 -16.64
N HIS A 323 17.96 -1.97 -15.55
CA HIS A 323 16.87 -2.67 -14.88
C HIS A 323 16.15 -1.70 -13.94
N ALA A 324 14.85 -1.53 -14.09
CA ALA A 324 14.07 -0.68 -13.19
C ALA A 324 13.18 -1.53 -12.31
N VAL A 325 13.22 -1.29 -10.99
CA VAL A 325 12.34 -1.94 -10.03
C VAL A 325 11.55 -0.90 -9.24
N GLY A 326 10.24 -1.07 -9.20
CA GLY A 326 9.34 -0.20 -8.47
C GLY A 326 8.61 -0.96 -7.36
N TYR A 327 8.50 -0.33 -6.19
CA TYR A 327 7.86 -0.94 -5.03
C TYR A 327 6.58 -0.18 -4.63
N CYS A 328 5.46 -0.90 -4.53
CA CYS A 328 4.15 -0.36 -4.16
C CYS A 328 3.78 0.83 -5.09
N LEU A 329 3.46 2.01 -4.56
CA LEU A 329 3.19 3.21 -5.35
C LEU A 329 4.35 3.60 -6.29
N GLY A 330 5.60 3.31 -5.89
CA GLY A 330 6.77 3.47 -6.74
C GLY A 330 6.75 2.56 -7.97
N GLY A 331 6.13 1.38 -7.87
CA GLY A 331 5.89 0.49 -9.01
C GLY A 331 4.76 0.97 -9.91
N THR A 332 3.69 1.54 -9.35
CA THR A 332 2.62 2.14 -10.15
C THR A 332 3.13 3.29 -11.03
N ILE A 333 3.88 4.25 -10.45
CA ILE A 333 4.45 5.36 -11.23
C ILE A 333 5.49 4.87 -12.25
N LEU A 334 6.26 3.82 -11.90
CA LEU A 334 7.24 3.24 -12.81
C LEU A 334 6.57 2.52 -13.98
N ALA A 335 5.45 1.82 -13.76
CA ALA A 335 4.67 1.21 -14.84
C ALA A 335 4.09 2.27 -15.79
N ILE A 336 3.61 3.41 -15.26
CA ILE A 336 3.16 4.56 -16.06
C ILE A 336 4.33 5.14 -16.87
N ALA A 337 5.51 5.28 -16.24
CA ALA A 337 6.72 5.74 -16.92
C ALA A 337 7.14 4.77 -18.05
N ALA A 338 7.17 3.47 -17.78
CA ALA A 338 7.51 2.44 -18.75
C ALA A 338 6.52 2.41 -19.94
N ALA A 339 5.22 2.51 -19.68
CA ALA A 339 4.21 2.60 -20.74
C ALA A 339 4.41 3.85 -21.62
N ALA A 340 4.76 4.99 -21.02
CA ALA A 340 5.07 6.22 -21.77
C ALA A 340 6.36 6.07 -22.59
N MET A 341 7.40 5.46 -22.01
CA MET A 341 8.67 5.20 -22.68
C MET A 341 8.48 4.29 -23.89
N ASP A 342 7.80 3.15 -23.74
CA ASP A 342 7.57 2.20 -24.83
C ASP A 342 6.68 2.80 -25.94
N ARG A 343 5.64 3.58 -25.57
CA ARG A 343 4.84 4.36 -26.52
C ARG A 343 5.68 5.34 -27.34
N ASP A 344 6.65 5.97 -26.70
CA ASP A 344 7.50 7.01 -27.29
C ASP A 344 8.82 6.47 -27.86
N HIS A 345 8.98 5.14 -27.93
CA HIS A 345 10.16 4.44 -28.43
C HIS A 345 11.45 4.76 -27.68
N ASP A 346 11.35 4.95 -26.37
CA ASP A 346 12.47 5.10 -25.45
C ASP A 346 12.87 3.74 -24.88
N ASP A 347 13.94 3.16 -25.42
CA ASP A 347 14.41 1.79 -25.19
C ASP A 347 15.42 1.63 -24.05
N ARG A 348 15.53 2.64 -23.17
CA ARG A 348 16.51 2.66 -22.07
C ARG A 348 16.26 1.63 -20.96
N LEU A 349 15.08 1.00 -20.91
CA LEU A 349 14.78 -0.05 -19.94
C LEU A 349 15.12 -1.43 -20.52
N ALA A 350 16.02 -2.15 -19.85
CA ALA A 350 16.30 -3.56 -20.17
C ALA A 350 15.20 -4.47 -19.63
N SER A 351 14.68 -4.15 -18.44
CA SER A 351 13.58 -4.89 -17.83
C SER A 351 12.87 -4.08 -16.74
N LEU A 352 11.64 -4.49 -16.41
CA LEU A 352 10.76 -3.84 -15.44
C LEU A 352 10.38 -4.83 -14.33
N SER A 353 10.67 -4.50 -13.06
CA SER A 353 10.24 -5.29 -11.90
C SER A 353 9.21 -4.53 -11.06
N LEU A 354 8.04 -5.13 -10.81
CA LEU A 354 6.92 -4.54 -10.09
C LEU A 354 6.67 -5.31 -8.79
N LEU A 355 7.12 -4.74 -7.67
CA LEU A 355 7.04 -5.38 -6.35
C LEU A 355 5.83 -4.88 -5.58
N ALA A 356 4.84 -5.75 -5.36
CA ALA A 356 3.58 -5.42 -4.67
C ALA A 356 2.94 -4.13 -5.20
N ALA A 357 2.98 -3.93 -6.52
CA ALA A 357 2.56 -2.72 -7.20
C ALA A 357 1.31 -2.97 -8.04
N GLN A 358 0.33 -2.08 -7.94
CA GLN A 358 -0.92 -2.19 -8.68
C GLN A 358 -0.87 -1.32 -9.93
N THR A 359 -1.33 -1.88 -11.04
CA THR A 359 -1.55 -1.19 -12.32
C THR A 359 -3.02 -1.07 -12.67
N ASP A 360 -3.86 -1.90 -12.05
CA ASP A 360 -5.32 -1.83 -12.02
C ASP A 360 -5.76 -1.66 -10.56
N PHE A 361 -6.72 -0.77 -10.31
CA PHE A 361 -7.25 -0.47 -8.99
C PHE A 361 -8.70 -0.89 -8.77
N GLU A 362 -9.34 -1.56 -9.75
CA GLU A 362 -10.71 -2.08 -9.62
C GLU A 362 -10.86 -3.00 -8.40
N GLU A 363 -9.82 -3.77 -8.09
CA GLU A 363 -9.75 -4.67 -6.93
C GLU A 363 -8.65 -4.24 -5.95
N ALA A 364 -8.49 -2.93 -5.69
CA ALA A 364 -7.44 -2.37 -4.82
C ALA A 364 -7.58 -2.67 -3.31
N GLY A 365 -8.19 -3.80 -2.97
CA GLY A 365 -8.26 -4.32 -1.62
C GLY A 365 -9.18 -3.53 -0.70
N GLU A 366 -8.89 -3.63 0.59
CA GLU A 366 -9.70 -3.00 1.63
C GLU A 366 -9.55 -1.46 1.63
N LEU A 367 -8.50 -0.92 0.99
CA LEU A 367 -8.33 0.52 0.79
C LEU A 367 -9.52 1.15 0.05
N MET A 368 -10.10 0.43 -0.92
CA MET A 368 -11.28 0.90 -1.66
C MET A 368 -12.47 1.19 -0.75
N LEU A 369 -12.59 0.54 0.41
CA LEU A 369 -13.69 0.77 1.35
C LEU A 369 -13.73 2.19 1.92
N PHE A 370 -12.61 2.89 1.85
CA PHE A 370 -12.43 4.26 2.32
C PHE A 370 -12.26 5.26 1.18
N ILE A 371 -12.41 4.80 -0.06
CA ILE A 371 -12.25 5.63 -1.26
C ILE A 371 -13.59 5.63 -2.01
N ASP A 372 -14.28 6.76 -1.92
CA ASP A 372 -15.50 7.10 -2.64
C ASP A 372 -15.52 8.61 -2.85
N GLU A 373 -16.43 9.12 -3.69
CA GLU A 373 -16.50 10.55 -4.00
C GLU A 373 -16.65 11.43 -2.75
N SER A 374 -17.41 10.98 -1.75
CA SER A 374 -17.63 11.74 -0.50
C SER A 374 -16.35 11.80 0.35
N GLN A 375 -15.56 10.72 0.38
CA GLN A 375 -14.27 10.65 1.07
C GLN A 375 -13.20 11.48 0.35
N VAL A 376 -13.07 11.31 -0.96
CA VAL A 376 -12.07 12.02 -1.77
C VAL A 376 -12.32 13.52 -1.74
N ALA A 377 -13.56 13.98 -1.89
CA ALA A 377 -13.88 15.40 -1.80
C ALA A 377 -13.53 15.99 -0.42
N LEU A 378 -13.77 15.26 0.67
CA LEU A 378 -13.41 15.72 2.02
C LEU A 378 -11.89 15.80 2.20
N LEU A 379 -11.16 14.79 1.72
CA LEU A 379 -9.71 14.76 1.77
C LEU A 379 -9.10 15.89 0.94
N GLU A 380 -9.61 16.14 -0.27
CA GLU A 380 -9.15 17.24 -1.11
C GLU A 380 -9.38 18.62 -0.48
N ASP A 381 -10.51 18.82 0.18
CA ASP A 381 -10.81 20.07 0.88
C ASP A 381 -9.91 20.25 2.11
N MET A 382 -9.67 19.16 2.85
CA MET A 382 -8.74 19.16 3.97
C MET A 382 -7.32 19.48 3.51
N MET A 383 -6.85 18.80 2.46
CA MET A 383 -5.54 19.02 1.85
C MET A 383 -5.42 20.40 1.21
N HIS A 384 -6.52 20.99 0.71
CA HIS A 384 -6.52 22.36 0.20
C HIS A 384 -6.18 23.39 1.29
N VAL A 385 -6.65 23.17 2.53
CA VAL A 385 -6.37 24.05 3.67
C VAL A 385 -4.94 23.87 4.19
N GLN A 386 -4.46 22.62 4.31
CA GLN A 386 -3.16 22.33 4.94
C GLN A 386 -1.98 22.20 3.95
N GLY A 387 -2.25 22.01 2.66
CA GLY A 387 -1.25 21.88 1.58
C GLY A 387 -0.73 20.47 1.29
N TYR A 388 -0.97 19.51 2.18
CA TYR A 388 -0.49 18.12 2.07
C TYR A 388 -1.43 17.16 2.82
N LEU A 389 -1.26 15.85 2.73
CA LEU A 389 -1.85 14.87 3.64
C LEU A 389 -0.88 14.61 4.79
N ASP A 390 -1.32 14.79 6.04
CA ASP A 390 -0.48 14.58 7.22
C ASP A 390 -0.35 13.08 7.57
N THR A 391 0.76 12.72 8.19
CA THR A 391 1.07 11.33 8.57
C THR A 391 0.03 10.73 9.52
N ARG A 392 -0.56 11.53 10.41
CA ARG A 392 -1.59 11.05 11.36
C ARG A 392 -2.91 10.71 10.68
N GLN A 393 -3.28 11.48 9.65
CA GLN A 393 -4.51 11.29 8.88
C GLN A 393 -4.43 9.99 8.07
N MET A 394 -3.27 9.74 7.46
CA MET A 394 -2.97 8.50 6.74
C MET A 394 -2.94 7.28 7.69
N ALA A 395 -2.29 7.43 8.85
CA ALA A 395 -2.22 6.36 9.84
C ALA A 395 -3.60 5.90 10.31
N GLY A 396 -4.61 6.78 10.39
CA GLY A 396 -5.97 6.40 10.78
C GLY A 396 -6.61 5.39 9.82
N ALA A 397 -6.52 5.61 8.51
CA ALA A 397 -7.05 4.70 7.49
C ALA A 397 -6.32 3.35 7.49
N PHE A 398 -4.98 3.36 7.46
CA PHE A 398 -4.17 2.12 7.49
C PHE A 398 -4.29 1.36 8.83
N SER A 399 -4.50 2.04 9.95
CA SER A 399 -4.68 1.38 11.26
C SER A 399 -5.99 0.61 11.30
N VAL A 400 -7.09 1.18 10.79
CA VAL A 400 -8.37 0.49 10.70
C VAL A 400 -8.28 -0.74 9.79
N LEU A 401 -7.59 -0.62 8.64
CA LEU A 401 -7.34 -1.74 7.73
C LEU A 401 -6.50 -2.87 8.36
N ARG A 402 -5.52 -2.54 9.21
CA ARG A 402 -4.69 -3.53 9.93
C ARG A 402 -5.33 -4.07 11.21
N ALA A 403 -6.47 -3.54 11.62
CA ALA A 403 -7.00 -3.80 12.94
C ALA A 403 -7.51 -5.23 13.14
N ASN A 404 -7.93 -5.91 12.06
CA ASN A 404 -8.61 -7.19 12.17
C ASN A 404 -7.75 -8.35 12.71
N GLU A 405 -6.42 -8.27 12.68
CA GLU A 405 -5.61 -9.35 13.30
C GLU A 405 -4.45 -8.85 14.14
N MET A 406 -3.95 -7.63 13.90
CA MET A 406 -2.67 -7.22 14.46
C MET A 406 -2.79 -6.25 15.64
N ILE A 407 -3.78 -5.35 15.66
CA ILE A 407 -3.86 -4.32 16.72
C ILE A 407 -4.36 -4.90 18.04
N PHE A 408 -5.46 -5.67 18.02
CA PHE A 408 -6.04 -6.20 19.24
C PHE A 408 -5.17 -7.30 19.87
N SER A 409 -4.60 -8.20 19.07
CA SER A 409 -3.67 -9.22 19.55
C SER A 409 -2.42 -8.58 20.20
N GLN A 410 -1.82 -7.59 19.55
CA GLN A 410 -0.68 -6.84 20.11
C GLN A 410 -1.05 -6.09 21.38
N PHE A 411 -2.26 -5.54 21.46
CA PHE A 411 -2.76 -4.89 22.67
C PHE A 411 -2.83 -5.88 23.84
N VAL A 412 -3.40 -7.08 23.60
CA VAL A 412 -3.46 -8.15 24.60
C VAL A 412 -2.07 -8.59 25.03
N GLU A 413 -1.18 -8.92 24.08
CA GLU A 413 0.20 -9.35 24.38
C GLU A 413 0.95 -8.31 25.21
N ARG A 414 0.93 -7.05 24.77
CA ARG A 414 1.74 -5.99 25.41
C ARG A 414 1.15 -5.50 26.72
N TYR A 415 -0.14 -5.17 26.76
CA TYR A 415 -0.74 -4.45 27.89
C TYR A 415 -1.53 -5.34 28.84
N ILE A 416 -1.89 -6.56 28.43
CA ILE A 416 -2.64 -7.49 29.28
C ILE A 416 -1.74 -8.65 29.76
N LEU A 417 -0.98 -9.28 28.86
CA LEU A 417 0.00 -10.30 29.21
C LEU A 417 1.31 -9.71 29.74
N GLY A 418 1.55 -8.41 29.51
CA GLY A 418 2.75 -7.73 29.97
C GLY A 418 4.00 -8.20 29.23
N GLU A 419 3.86 -8.66 27.99
CA GLU A 419 4.96 -9.18 27.17
C GLU A 419 5.52 -8.06 26.28
N PRO A 420 6.67 -7.46 26.63
CA PRO A 420 7.30 -6.46 25.78
C PRO A 420 7.86 -7.14 24.54
N ARG A 421 7.15 -7.04 23.40
CA ARG A 421 7.69 -7.48 22.11
C ARG A 421 8.96 -6.69 21.78
N THR A 422 10.03 -7.38 21.41
CA THR A 422 11.24 -6.75 20.89
C THR A 422 10.91 -6.02 19.59
N ALA A 423 11.09 -4.70 19.58
CA ALA A 423 10.89 -3.91 18.37
C ALA A 423 11.83 -4.39 17.24
N THR A 424 11.27 -4.46 16.03
CA THR A 424 11.97 -4.82 14.79
C THR A 424 12.35 -3.58 13.99
N ASP A 425 13.27 -3.72 13.04
CA ASP A 425 13.63 -2.66 12.10
C ASP A 425 12.43 -2.22 11.23
N LEU A 426 11.55 -3.17 10.88
CA LEU A 426 10.29 -2.88 10.20
C LEU A 426 9.33 -2.05 11.07
N ASP A 427 9.30 -2.25 12.39
CA ASP A 427 8.47 -1.43 13.29
C ASP A 427 8.96 0.03 13.33
N ALA A 428 10.29 0.23 13.33
CA ALA A 428 10.87 1.57 13.25
C ALA A 428 10.55 2.26 11.93
N TRP A 429 10.54 1.53 10.82
CA TRP A 429 10.08 2.05 9.54
C TRP A 429 8.59 2.41 9.52
N LEU A 430 7.73 1.55 10.07
CA LEU A 430 6.29 1.82 10.16
C LEU A 430 5.97 3.06 11.00
N ALA A 431 6.83 3.41 11.95
CA ALA A 431 6.70 4.59 12.79
C ALA A 431 7.19 5.89 12.10
N ASP A 432 7.85 5.80 10.94
CA ASP A 432 8.49 6.93 10.24
C ASP A 432 7.81 7.22 8.89
N ALA A 433 6.55 7.65 8.99
CA ALA A 433 5.71 7.97 7.84
C ALA A 433 6.08 9.30 7.17
N THR A 434 5.71 9.46 5.90
CA THR A 434 5.91 10.69 5.12
C THR A 434 4.57 11.31 4.72
N ARG A 435 4.61 12.61 4.41
CA ARG A 435 3.45 13.35 3.91
C ARG A 435 3.30 13.16 2.40
N MET A 436 2.14 13.52 1.86
CA MET A 436 1.88 13.53 0.41
C MET A 436 1.38 14.91 -0.03
N PRO A 437 1.86 15.51 -1.15
CA PRO A 437 1.33 16.79 -1.61
C PRO A 437 -0.16 16.73 -1.94
N ALA A 438 -0.87 17.84 -1.71
CA ALA A 438 -2.32 17.92 -1.91
C ALA A 438 -2.75 17.54 -3.34
N ARG A 439 -2.10 18.13 -4.34
CA ARG A 439 -2.43 17.88 -5.75
C ARG A 439 -2.12 16.45 -6.15
N MET A 440 -0.89 15.98 -5.92
CA MET A 440 -0.49 14.60 -6.24
C MET A 440 -1.43 13.55 -5.60
N HIS A 441 -1.79 13.71 -4.33
CA HIS A 441 -2.67 12.74 -3.66
C HIS A 441 -4.11 12.79 -4.19
N GLY A 442 -4.62 13.97 -4.51
CA GLY A 442 -5.93 14.13 -5.16
C GLY A 442 -5.98 13.45 -6.53
N GLU A 443 -4.98 13.72 -7.38
CA GLU A 443 -4.83 13.08 -8.70
C GLU A 443 -4.69 11.55 -8.55
N TYR A 444 -3.89 11.06 -7.60
CA TYR A 444 -3.74 9.64 -7.33
C TYR A 444 -5.06 8.95 -6.94
N LEU A 445 -5.84 9.55 -6.03
CA LEU A 445 -7.12 8.98 -5.61
C LEU A 445 -8.18 9.03 -6.72
N ARG A 446 -8.29 10.16 -7.43
CA ARG A 446 -9.29 10.31 -8.50
C ARG A 446 -8.93 9.47 -9.72
N GLU A 447 -7.76 9.71 -10.30
CA GLU A 447 -7.42 9.15 -11.59
C GLU A 447 -7.13 7.65 -11.51
N LEU A 448 -6.53 7.16 -10.42
CA LEU A 448 -6.18 5.74 -10.29
C LEU A 448 -7.23 4.96 -9.49
N PHE A 449 -7.61 5.38 -8.28
CA PHE A 449 -8.55 4.57 -7.47
C PHE A 449 -10.01 4.70 -7.90
N LEU A 450 -10.50 5.91 -8.24
CA LEU A 450 -11.90 6.09 -8.63
C LEU A 450 -12.11 5.79 -10.12
N ASP A 451 -11.33 6.43 -10.99
CA ASP A 451 -11.53 6.37 -12.44
C ASP A 451 -10.78 5.19 -13.09
N ASN A 452 -9.81 4.61 -12.38
CA ASN A 452 -8.94 3.53 -12.87
C ASN A 452 -8.35 3.83 -14.26
N SER A 453 -7.98 5.10 -14.46
CA SER A 453 -7.69 5.70 -15.76
C SER A 453 -6.54 4.99 -16.48
N PHE A 454 -5.55 4.47 -15.75
CA PHE A 454 -4.42 3.79 -16.36
C PHE A 454 -4.79 2.43 -16.96
N ALA A 455 -5.52 1.60 -16.21
CA ALA A 455 -6.02 0.32 -16.72
C ALA A 455 -7.08 0.51 -17.82
N HIS A 456 -7.90 1.56 -17.73
CA HIS A 456 -8.91 1.89 -18.74
C HIS A 456 -8.36 2.59 -20.00
N GLY A 457 -7.06 2.91 -20.06
CA GLY A 457 -6.46 3.53 -21.23
C GLY A 457 -6.74 5.04 -21.39
N ASN A 458 -7.13 5.72 -20.31
CA ASN A 458 -7.52 7.14 -20.28
C ASN A 458 -6.50 8.03 -19.55
N TYR A 459 -5.50 7.45 -18.89
CA TYR A 459 -4.47 8.21 -18.17
C TYR A 459 -3.58 8.96 -19.16
N LEU A 460 -3.44 10.28 -19.00
CA LEU A 460 -2.71 11.12 -19.95
C LEU A 460 -1.30 11.41 -19.47
N VAL A 461 -0.32 11.17 -20.34
CA VAL A 461 1.06 11.65 -20.19
C VAL A 461 1.42 12.47 -21.42
N ASP A 462 1.84 13.72 -21.19
CA ASP A 462 2.12 14.71 -22.23
C ASP A 462 0.93 14.91 -23.19
N GLY A 463 -0.28 14.94 -22.63
CA GLY A 463 -1.54 15.12 -23.36
C GLY A 463 -1.97 13.92 -24.21
N ARG A 464 -1.26 12.79 -24.12
CA ARG A 464 -1.53 11.57 -24.87
C ARG A 464 -1.89 10.43 -23.92
N ALA A 465 -2.96 9.70 -24.24
CA ALA A 465 -3.40 8.56 -23.47
C ALA A 465 -2.34 7.45 -23.45
N LEU A 466 -2.27 6.76 -22.32
CA LEU A 466 -1.47 5.55 -22.10
C LEU A 466 -2.39 4.38 -21.88
N ALA A 467 -1.98 3.21 -22.37
CA ALA A 467 -2.58 1.94 -22.02
C ALA A 467 -1.51 0.98 -21.50
N LEU A 468 -1.88 0.09 -20.57
CA LEU A 468 -0.96 -0.94 -20.06
C LEU A 468 -0.37 -1.84 -21.15
N LYS A 469 -1.11 -2.06 -22.24
CA LYS A 469 -0.67 -2.83 -23.42
C LYS A 469 0.54 -2.20 -24.13
N ASP A 470 0.81 -0.92 -23.88
CA ASP A 470 1.92 -0.21 -24.49
C ASP A 470 3.25 -0.69 -23.88
N ILE A 471 3.24 -1.27 -22.67
CA ILE A 471 4.42 -1.90 -22.06
C ILE A 471 4.80 -3.15 -22.86
N LYS A 472 5.99 -3.10 -23.46
CA LYS A 472 6.69 -4.18 -24.17
C LYS A 472 7.93 -4.65 -23.42
N THR A 473 8.48 -3.82 -22.56
CA THR A 473 9.61 -4.17 -21.69
C THR A 473 9.27 -5.39 -20.82
N PRO A 474 10.12 -6.45 -20.76
CA PRO A 474 9.86 -7.66 -19.97
C PRO A 474 9.59 -7.37 -18.50
N ILE A 475 8.59 -8.05 -17.93
CA ILE A 475 8.07 -7.77 -16.59
C ILE A 475 8.39 -8.91 -15.61
N PHE A 476 8.88 -8.55 -14.43
CA PHE A 476 8.88 -9.41 -13.25
C PHE A 476 7.91 -8.83 -12.22
N ALA A 477 6.83 -9.55 -11.91
CA ALA A 477 5.79 -9.07 -11.01
C ALA A 477 5.72 -9.91 -9.73
N LEU A 478 5.65 -9.26 -8.57
CA LEU A 478 5.59 -9.93 -7.28
C LEU A 478 4.31 -9.55 -6.54
N GLY A 479 3.46 -10.53 -6.27
CA GLY A 479 2.34 -10.45 -5.34
C GLY A 479 2.61 -11.19 -4.03
N ALA A 480 1.80 -10.92 -3.01
CA ALA A 480 1.86 -11.63 -1.73
C ALA A 480 0.49 -12.15 -1.28
N GLU A 481 0.45 -13.38 -0.76
CA GLU A 481 -0.80 -14.10 -0.47
C GLU A 481 -1.71 -13.40 0.55
N ARG A 482 -1.13 -12.71 1.54
CA ARG A 482 -1.84 -12.01 2.63
C ARG A 482 -1.64 -10.49 2.55
N ASP A 483 -1.50 -9.98 1.34
CA ASP A 483 -1.41 -8.54 1.10
C ASP A 483 -2.81 -7.92 1.02
N HIS A 484 -3.16 -7.11 2.03
CA HIS A 484 -4.41 -6.35 2.07
C HIS A 484 -4.27 -4.94 1.48
N ILE A 485 -3.04 -4.50 1.18
CA ILE A 485 -2.73 -3.16 0.64
C ILE A 485 -2.73 -3.24 -0.90
N ALA A 486 -2.02 -4.22 -1.45
CA ALA A 486 -1.97 -4.52 -2.89
C ALA A 486 -2.32 -6.00 -3.08
N PRO A 487 -3.62 -6.36 -3.08
CA PRO A 487 -4.02 -7.76 -3.22
C PRO A 487 -3.38 -8.38 -4.46
N TRP A 488 -2.81 -9.57 -4.29
CA TRP A 488 -2.03 -10.19 -5.38
C TRP A 488 -2.86 -10.42 -6.64
N ARG A 489 -4.18 -10.62 -6.54
CA ARG A 489 -5.08 -10.74 -7.70
C ARG A 489 -5.13 -9.45 -8.52
N SER A 490 -5.08 -8.29 -7.86
CA SER A 490 -4.99 -6.99 -8.51
C SER A 490 -3.63 -6.80 -9.17
N VAL A 491 -2.54 -7.13 -8.47
CA VAL A 491 -1.17 -7.12 -9.02
C VAL A 491 -1.04 -8.05 -10.23
N TYR A 492 -1.65 -9.23 -10.17
CA TYR A 492 -1.62 -10.25 -11.22
C TYR A 492 -2.24 -9.79 -12.55
N LYS A 493 -3.19 -8.84 -12.50
CA LYS A 493 -3.79 -8.26 -13.72
C LYS A 493 -2.79 -7.52 -14.61
N VAL A 494 -1.55 -7.28 -14.19
CA VAL A 494 -0.49 -6.84 -15.12
C VAL A 494 -0.30 -7.82 -16.28
N GLU A 495 -0.43 -9.14 -16.05
CA GLU A 495 -0.41 -10.15 -17.12
C GLU A 495 -1.62 -10.04 -18.05
N LEU A 496 -2.78 -9.56 -17.54
CA LEU A 496 -4.00 -9.41 -18.34
C LEU A 496 -3.89 -8.24 -19.33
N TYR A 497 -3.25 -7.14 -18.93
CA TYR A 497 -3.29 -5.89 -19.69
C TYR A 497 -1.99 -5.54 -20.43
N SER A 498 -0.84 -6.06 -19.99
CA SER A 498 0.44 -5.80 -20.67
C SER A 498 0.60 -6.66 -21.93
N SER A 499 1.55 -6.30 -22.80
CA SER A 499 1.94 -7.11 -23.95
C SER A 499 3.41 -7.52 -23.86
N ALA A 500 3.87 -7.76 -22.64
CA ALA A 500 5.25 -8.08 -22.32
C ALA A 500 5.33 -9.49 -21.75
N ASP A 501 6.45 -10.16 -22.03
CA ASP A 501 6.77 -11.42 -21.37
C ASP A 501 6.85 -11.16 -19.86
N THR A 502 6.07 -11.91 -19.09
CA THR A 502 5.87 -11.68 -17.66
C THR A 502 6.24 -12.92 -16.86
N GLU A 503 7.12 -12.75 -15.87
CA GLU A 503 7.36 -13.74 -14.82
C GLU A 503 6.66 -13.29 -13.54
N PHE A 504 5.66 -14.03 -13.08
CA PHE A 504 4.88 -13.68 -11.89
C PHE A 504 5.25 -14.58 -10.71
N ILE A 505 5.51 -13.95 -9.56
CA ILE A 505 5.82 -14.58 -8.30
C ILE A 505 4.71 -14.29 -7.28
N LEU A 506 4.20 -15.34 -6.64
CA LEU A 506 3.34 -15.21 -5.47
C LEU A 506 4.06 -15.75 -4.24
N THR A 507 4.41 -14.87 -3.31
CA THR A 507 5.13 -15.23 -2.09
C THR A 507 4.21 -15.27 -0.86
N GLY A 508 4.57 -16.09 0.13
CA GLY A 508 3.91 -16.09 1.42
C GLY A 508 4.19 -14.81 2.22
N GLY A 509 3.22 -14.36 3.02
CA GLY A 509 3.38 -13.17 3.89
C GLY A 509 2.44 -12.03 3.52
N GLY A 510 2.61 -10.89 4.19
CA GLY A 510 1.85 -9.66 3.91
C GLY A 510 2.72 -8.62 3.18
N HIS A 511 2.16 -7.45 2.87
CA HIS A 511 2.75 -6.43 1.98
C HIS A 511 4.27 -6.21 2.13
N ASN A 512 4.75 -5.77 3.30
CA ASN A 512 6.18 -5.46 3.48
C ASN A 512 7.02 -6.70 3.79
N SER A 513 6.47 -7.62 4.59
CA SER A 513 7.20 -8.80 5.07
C SER A 513 7.42 -9.84 3.98
N SER A 514 6.69 -9.76 2.88
CA SER A 514 6.86 -10.61 1.69
C SER A 514 7.95 -10.10 0.75
N VAL A 515 8.02 -8.77 0.55
CA VAL A 515 9.06 -8.11 -0.26
C VAL A 515 10.42 -8.22 0.42
N VAL A 516 10.48 -7.95 1.73
CA VAL A 516 11.70 -8.13 2.54
C VAL A 516 11.85 -9.59 2.93
N SER A 517 12.39 -10.38 2.01
CA SER A 517 12.58 -11.82 2.18
C SER A 517 14.03 -12.22 1.88
N PRO A 518 15.01 -11.93 2.73
CA PRO A 518 16.39 -12.35 2.50
C PRO A 518 16.55 -13.88 2.40
N PRO A 519 17.55 -14.39 1.66
CA PRO A 519 17.89 -15.80 1.66
C PRO A 519 18.10 -16.33 3.09
N GLY A 520 17.58 -17.53 3.38
CA GLY A 520 17.63 -18.12 4.72
C GLY A 520 16.50 -17.68 5.66
N LYS A 521 15.59 -16.81 5.24
CA LYS A 521 14.39 -16.46 6.01
C LYS A 521 13.54 -17.71 6.31
N ALA A 522 13.33 -17.99 7.59
CA ALA A 522 12.57 -19.14 8.04
C ALA A 522 11.12 -19.09 7.55
N GLY A 523 10.64 -20.21 7.00
CA GLY A 523 9.26 -20.35 6.50
C GLY A 523 8.94 -19.55 5.24
N ALA A 524 9.94 -18.96 4.57
CA ALA A 524 9.74 -18.34 3.26
C ALA A 524 9.48 -19.39 2.18
N TYR A 525 8.52 -19.11 1.30
CA TYR A 525 8.19 -19.90 0.12
C TYR A 525 7.57 -18.98 -0.93
N TYR A 526 7.57 -19.40 -2.19
CA TYR A 526 6.92 -18.70 -3.28
C TYR A 526 6.41 -19.67 -4.35
N ARG A 527 5.48 -19.20 -5.17
CA ARG A 527 5.04 -19.83 -6.42
C ARG A 527 5.49 -18.98 -7.60
N ILE A 528 5.69 -19.62 -8.75
CA ILE A 528 6.19 -18.96 -9.96
C ILE A 528 5.45 -19.48 -11.20
N SER A 529 5.24 -18.58 -12.15
CA SER A 529 4.89 -18.87 -13.54
C SER A 529 5.63 -17.94 -14.50
N THR A 530 5.64 -18.31 -15.76
CA THR A 530 6.04 -17.44 -16.88
C THR A 530 4.88 -17.42 -17.87
N CYS A 531 4.61 -16.24 -18.43
CA CYS A 531 3.58 -15.97 -19.42
C CYS A 531 4.23 -15.18 -20.56
N ASP A 532 4.25 -15.74 -21.77
CA ASP A 532 4.75 -15.03 -22.94
C ASP A 532 3.70 -14.03 -23.44
N ALA A 533 4.12 -12.95 -24.11
CA ALA A 533 3.20 -11.93 -24.62
C ALA A 533 2.12 -12.46 -25.60
N SER A 534 2.31 -13.67 -26.13
CA SER A 534 1.37 -14.35 -27.04
C SER A 534 0.46 -15.39 -26.37
N ASP A 535 0.69 -15.68 -25.09
CA ASP A 535 -0.08 -16.67 -24.36
C ASP A 535 -1.51 -16.21 -24.08
N LYS A 536 -2.38 -17.20 -23.83
CA LYS A 536 -3.74 -16.90 -23.37
C LYS A 536 -3.72 -16.61 -21.89
N TYR A 537 -4.49 -15.61 -21.50
CA TYR A 537 -4.71 -15.28 -20.09
C TYR A 537 -5.22 -16.50 -19.29
N VAL A 538 -4.63 -16.72 -18.12
CA VAL A 538 -5.05 -17.70 -17.12
C VAL A 538 -5.64 -16.94 -15.95
N ASP A 539 -6.82 -17.30 -15.48
CA ASP A 539 -7.43 -16.62 -14.33
C ASP A 539 -6.64 -16.90 -13.03
N PRO A 540 -6.73 -16.03 -12.01
CA PRO A 540 -5.90 -16.14 -10.82
C PRO A 540 -6.09 -17.47 -10.05
N ASP A 541 -7.30 -18.03 -10.01
CA ASP A 541 -7.56 -19.24 -9.23
C ASP A 541 -6.97 -20.47 -9.94
N THR A 542 -7.10 -20.55 -11.26
CA THR A 542 -6.42 -21.55 -12.09
C THR A 542 -4.89 -21.39 -12.01
N TRP A 543 -4.40 -20.15 -12.02
CA TRP A 543 -2.98 -19.84 -11.83
C TRP A 543 -2.46 -20.40 -10.50
N LEU A 544 -3.15 -20.10 -9.40
CA LEU A 544 -2.76 -20.52 -8.05
C LEU A 544 -2.73 -22.05 -7.91
N ALA A 545 -3.67 -22.74 -8.55
CA ALA A 545 -3.77 -24.19 -8.53
C ALA A 545 -2.66 -24.89 -9.35
N SER A 546 -2.16 -24.23 -10.40
CA SER A 546 -1.17 -24.78 -11.33
C SER A 546 0.28 -24.37 -11.01
N ALA A 547 0.49 -23.22 -10.36
CA ALA A 547 1.81 -22.66 -10.11
C ALA A 547 2.60 -23.49 -9.08
N SER A 548 3.83 -23.85 -9.45
CA SER A 548 4.69 -24.70 -8.63
C SER A 548 5.23 -23.94 -7.41
N GLN A 549 5.04 -24.49 -6.21
CA GLN A 549 5.60 -23.92 -4.98
C GLN A 549 7.07 -24.33 -4.79
N LYS A 550 7.93 -23.34 -4.56
CA LYS A 550 9.34 -23.47 -4.19
C LYS A 550 9.57 -22.98 -2.76
N GLN A 551 10.47 -23.64 -2.03
CA GLN A 551 10.86 -23.24 -0.68
C GLN A 551 11.98 -22.20 -0.73
N GLY A 552 12.00 -21.30 0.26
CA GLY A 552 13.00 -20.26 0.39
C GLY A 552 12.55 -18.88 -0.12
N SER A 553 13.51 -17.97 -0.18
CA SER A 553 13.31 -16.61 -0.68
C SER A 553 13.12 -16.60 -2.20
N TRP A 554 12.32 -15.66 -2.70
CA TRP A 554 12.19 -15.35 -4.13
C TRP A 554 13.34 -14.50 -4.68
N TRP A 555 14.17 -13.88 -3.82
CA TRP A 555 15.26 -13.00 -4.27
C TRP A 555 16.23 -13.72 -5.22
N PRO A 556 16.70 -14.96 -4.97
CA PRO A 556 17.58 -15.67 -5.91
C PRO A 556 16.93 -15.92 -7.28
N GLU A 557 15.62 -16.15 -7.30
CA GLU A 557 14.85 -16.32 -8.54
C GLU A 557 14.80 -15.01 -9.33
N TRP A 558 14.61 -13.89 -8.65
CA TRP A 558 14.67 -12.56 -9.28
C TRP A 558 16.08 -12.26 -9.83
N ILE A 559 17.15 -12.62 -9.13
CA ILE A 559 18.52 -12.48 -9.67
C ILE A 559 18.70 -13.30 -10.93
N ARG A 560 18.22 -14.56 -10.96
CA ARG A 560 18.24 -15.40 -12.16
C ARG A 560 17.51 -14.73 -13.33
N TRP A 561 16.33 -14.17 -13.08
CA TRP A 561 15.55 -13.47 -14.09
C TRP A 561 16.27 -12.21 -14.59
N LEU A 562 16.85 -11.40 -13.69
CA LEU A 562 17.65 -10.25 -14.06
C LEU A 562 18.87 -10.65 -14.91
N ASP A 563 19.57 -11.72 -14.55
CA ASP A 563 20.69 -12.27 -15.32
C ASP A 563 20.29 -12.69 -16.74
N ALA A 564 19.08 -13.22 -16.92
CA ALA A 564 18.56 -13.58 -18.24
C ALA A 564 18.28 -12.35 -19.13
N HIS A 565 18.11 -11.18 -18.53
CA HIS A 565 17.89 -9.90 -19.21
C HIS A 565 19.12 -8.97 -19.15
N SER A 566 20.24 -9.45 -18.59
CA SER A 566 21.51 -8.74 -18.55
C SER A 566 22.44 -9.27 -19.65
N SER A 567 23.39 -8.44 -20.07
CA SER A 567 24.53 -8.93 -20.83
C SER A 567 25.37 -9.92 -19.99
N PHE A 568 26.04 -10.86 -20.67
CA PHE A 568 27.03 -11.74 -20.03
C PHE A 568 28.33 -10.99 -19.63
N VAL A 569 28.45 -9.71 -20.01
CA VAL A 569 29.64 -8.89 -19.79
C VAL A 569 29.69 -8.42 -18.34
N ARG A 570 30.87 -8.55 -17.73
CA ARG A 570 31.17 -8.00 -16.41
C ARG A 570 32.16 -6.87 -16.56
N ILE A 571 31.91 -5.77 -15.87
CA ILE A 571 32.73 -4.57 -15.93
C ILE A 571 33.30 -4.23 -14.56
N THR A 572 34.42 -3.51 -14.53
CA THR A 572 34.87 -2.86 -13.31
C THR A 572 33.85 -1.79 -12.91
N PRO A 573 33.39 -1.75 -11.65
CA PRO A 573 32.43 -0.76 -11.21
C PRO A 573 32.90 0.66 -11.51
N SER A 574 31.99 1.52 -11.98
CA SER A 574 32.25 2.95 -12.08
C SER A 574 32.65 3.49 -10.71
N SER A 575 33.70 4.31 -10.63
CA SER A 575 34.04 4.94 -9.34
C SER A 575 32.87 5.82 -8.90
N LEU A 576 32.36 5.62 -7.68
CA LEU A 576 31.31 6.46 -7.07
C LEU A 576 31.58 7.93 -7.33
N SER A 577 30.73 8.56 -8.15
CA SER A 577 30.97 9.85 -8.82
C SER A 577 32.06 10.68 -8.12
N LYS A 578 33.23 10.79 -8.74
CA LYS A 578 34.20 11.76 -8.24
C LYS A 578 33.59 13.11 -8.52
N ALA A 579 33.68 14.04 -7.58
CA ALA A 579 33.36 15.46 -7.84
C ALA A 579 34.17 16.04 -9.02
N ALA A 580 35.15 15.29 -9.55
CA ALA A 580 35.93 15.57 -10.74
C ALA A 580 35.19 15.34 -12.07
N ASP A 581 34.06 14.62 -12.08
CA ASP A 581 33.33 14.25 -13.32
C ASP A 581 32.12 15.17 -13.60
N GLY A 582 32.06 16.35 -12.97
CA GLY A 582 30.99 17.35 -13.20
C GLY A 582 29.74 17.20 -12.30
N PHE A 583 29.64 16.13 -11.50
CA PHE A 583 28.53 15.94 -10.55
C PHE A 583 28.82 16.59 -9.18
N PRO A 584 27.91 17.42 -8.63
CA PRO A 584 28.05 17.94 -7.27
C PRO A 584 28.03 16.81 -6.24
N SER A 585 28.95 16.84 -5.26
CA SER A 585 28.93 15.90 -4.14
C SER A 585 27.84 16.29 -3.13
N TYR A 586 26.66 15.68 -3.21
CA TYR A 586 25.52 16.00 -2.35
C TYR A 586 25.57 15.36 -0.94
N GLY A 587 26.56 14.51 -0.68
CA GLY A 587 26.77 13.83 0.60
C GLY A 587 26.83 12.32 0.48
N ARG A 588 27.00 11.63 1.62
CA ARG A 588 26.97 10.16 1.71
C ARG A 588 25.52 9.67 1.82
N ALA A 589 25.27 8.43 1.39
CA ALA A 589 24.06 7.71 1.78
C ALA A 589 23.96 7.69 3.33
N PRO A 590 22.74 7.77 3.91
CA PRO A 590 21.43 7.62 3.29
C PRO A 590 20.82 8.92 2.71
N GLY A 591 21.62 9.98 2.55
CA GLY A 591 21.17 11.27 2.05
C GLY A 591 20.59 12.17 3.13
N SER A 592 20.05 13.32 2.75
CA SER A 592 19.48 14.32 3.68
C SER A 592 17.96 14.27 3.75
N TYR A 593 17.28 13.85 2.68
CA TYR A 593 15.82 13.84 2.60
C TYR A 593 15.18 12.78 3.49
N VAL A 594 15.88 11.66 3.70
CA VAL A 594 15.43 10.58 4.59
C VAL A 594 15.28 11.01 6.06
N PHE A 595 15.98 12.08 6.49
CA PHE A 595 15.91 12.58 7.87
C PHE A 595 14.79 13.60 8.09
N GLN A 596 14.05 13.98 7.03
CA GLN A 596 12.94 14.92 7.16
C GLN A 596 11.74 14.24 7.83
N THR A 597 11.01 15.02 8.65
CA THR A 597 9.84 14.59 9.43
C THR A 597 8.67 15.51 9.14
#